data_AF-A0A0G1T8Q8-F1
#
_entry.id   AF-A0A0G1T8Q8-F1
#
_cell.length_a   1.000
_cell.length_b   1.000
_cell.length_c   1.000
_cell.angle_alpha   90.00
_cell.angle_beta   90.00
_cell.angle_gamma   90.00
#
_symmetry.space_group_name_H-M   'P 1'
#
loop_
_entity.id
_entity.type
_entity.pdbx_description
1 polymer ?
#
loop_
_entity_poly.entity_id
_entity_poly.type
_entity_poly.pdbx_seq_one_letter_code
_entity_poly.pdbx_strand_id
1 'polypeptide(L)'
;MVEKAIAKEHAWLKKVLDFGPRFKDQDKIADELGIEKYQMLRQISIFITSGRIQAREITTAKANSLWTDFDEEEKHAERHGGEWHMTVMGRVKRHFERGGFEVINEPYLNFGRADLGVYKPNYPNLYVEVGTTSLFKLWRNLSSMPGAIFLFVPTEFGAIELITKNTDDKSI
;
A
#
# COMPACT_ATOMS: atom_id res chain seq x y z
N MET A 1 -23.68 -2.39 14.40
CA MET A 1 -23.01 -3.62 14.85
C MET A 1 -21.61 -3.65 14.25
N VAL A 2 -20.59 -3.89 15.08
CA VAL A 2 -19.16 -3.87 14.70
C VAL A 2 -18.85 -4.86 13.57
N GLU A 3 -19.43 -6.06 13.59
CA GLU A 3 -19.20 -7.07 12.54
C GLU A 3 -19.64 -6.62 11.14
N LYS A 4 -20.69 -5.80 11.02
CA LYS A 4 -21.10 -5.24 9.72
C LYS A 4 -20.07 -4.26 9.19
N ALA A 5 -19.41 -3.49 10.07
CA ALA A 5 -18.34 -2.58 9.68
C ALA A 5 -17.11 -3.37 9.23
N ILE A 6 -16.71 -4.40 9.98
CA ILE A 6 -15.58 -5.27 9.60
C ILE A 6 -15.85 -5.94 8.24
N ALA A 7 -17.06 -6.45 8.01
CA ALA A 7 -17.42 -7.06 6.73
C ALA A 7 -17.37 -6.05 5.57
N LYS A 8 -17.75 -4.79 5.80
CA LYS A 8 -17.66 -3.71 4.81
C LYS A 8 -16.19 -3.43 4.44
N GLU A 9 -15.33 -3.25 5.43
CA GLU A 9 -13.90 -3.02 5.19
C GLU A 9 -13.24 -4.21 4.49
N HIS A 10 -13.60 -5.43 4.87
CA HIS A 10 -13.12 -6.64 4.22
C HIS A 10 -13.52 -6.70 2.74
N ALA A 11 -14.78 -6.39 2.43
CA ALA A 11 -15.26 -6.34 1.05
C ALA A 11 -14.57 -5.24 0.23
N TRP A 12 -14.33 -4.08 0.85
CA TRP A 12 -13.57 -2.98 0.22
C TRP A 12 -12.13 -3.41 -0.09
N LEU A 13 -11.38 -3.95 0.89
CA LEU A 13 -10.00 -4.40 0.68
C LEU A 13 -9.87 -5.41 -0.47
N LYS A 14 -10.81 -6.37 -0.59
CA LYS A 14 -10.83 -7.33 -1.71
C LYS A 14 -11.07 -6.68 -3.08
N LYS A 15 -11.75 -5.54 -3.12
CA LYS A 15 -12.04 -4.81 -4.36
C LYS A 15 -10.84 -3.96 -4.79
N VAL A 16 -10.16 -3.33 -3.83
CA VAL A 16 -9.17 -2.29 -4.13
C VAL A 16 -7.72 -2.81 -4.16
N LEU A 17 -7.41 -3.86 -3.40
CA LEU A 17 -6.07 -4.45 -3.39
C LEU A 17 -5.97 -5.61 -4.40
N ASP A 18 -4.92 -5.57 -5.21
CA ASP A 18 -4.59 -6.63 -6.16
C ASP A 18 -3.45 -7.49 -5.60
N PHE A 19 -3.81 -8.67 -5.10
CA PHE A 19 -2.88 -9.68 -4.60
C PHE A 19 -2.53 -10.66 -5.73
N GLY A 20 -1.80 -10.17 -6.72
CA GLY A 20 -1.46 -10.90 -7.93
C GLY A 20 -0.84 -12.29 -7.68
N PRO A 21 -0.89 -13.21 -8.66
CA PRO A 21 -0.46 -14.60 -8.50
C PRO A 21 1.06 -14.80 -8.37
N ARG A 22 1.84 -13.71 -8.42
CA ARG A 22 3.32 -13.75 -8.42
C ARG A 22 3.95 -13.86 -7.03
N PHE A 23 3.20 -13.64 -5.96
CA PHE A 23 3.73 -13.66 -4.59
C PHE A 23 3.61 -15.02 -3.90
N LYS A 24 3.62 -16.11 -4.68
CA LYS A 24 3.43 -17.47 -4.16
C LYS A 24 4.37 -17.81 -3.02
N ASP A 25 5.60 -17.33 -3.01
CA ASP A 25 6.55 -17.72 -1.96
C ASP A 25 6.29 -17.06 -0.60
N GLN A 26 5.81 -15.82 -0.57
CA GLN A 26 5.40 -15.18 0.69
C GLN A 26 4.04 -15.69 1.17
N ASP A 27 3.15 -15.99 0.23
CA ASP A 27 1.87 -16.63 0.55
C ASP A 27 2.06 -18.10 0.99
N LYS A 28 3.09 -18.81 0.49
CA LYS A 28 3.47 -20.16 0.98
C LYS A 28 3.84 -20.16 2.46
N ILE A 29 4.53 -19.13 2.95
CA ILE A 29 4.83 -19.00 4.39
C ILE A 29 3.52 -18.90 5.18
N ALA A 30 2.53 -18.16 4.66
CA ALA A 30 1.20 -18.11 5.27
C ALA A 30 0.55 -19.50 5.28
N ASP A 31 0.62 -20.22 4.15
CA ASP A 31 0.07 -21.57 4.01
C ASP A 31 0.74 -22.57 4.98
N GLU A 32 2.07 -22.53 5.13
CA GLU A 32 2.84 -23.36 6.08
C GLU A 32 2.46 -23.09 7.54
N LEU A 33 2.08 -21.85 7.85
CA LEU A 33 1.61 -21.45 9.18
C LEU A 33 0.10 -21.71 9.35
N GLY A 34 -0.60 -22.22 8.33
CA GLY A 34 -2.05 -22.43 8.36
C GLY A 34 -2.86 -21.12 8.41
N ILE A 35 -2.29 -20.02 7.91
CA ILE A 35 -2.92 -18.70 7.91
C ILE A 35 -3.57 -18.44 6.56
N GLU A 36 -4.90 -18.42 6.55
CA GLU A 36 -5.67 -18.20 5.34
C GLU A 36 -5.77 -16.71 4.95
N LYS A 37 -5.97 -16.47 3.64
CA LYS A 37 -6.21 -15.12 3.10
C LYS A 37 -7.35 -14.39 3.81
N TYR A 38 -8.43 -15.11 4.14
CA TYR A 38 -9.56 -14.55 4.87
C TYR A 38 -9.15 -14.01 6.24
N GLN A 39 -8.32 -14.76 6.99
CA GLN A 39 -7.88 -14.36 8.32
C GLN A 39 -7.03 -13.08 8.26
N MET A 40 -6.11 -12.99 7.31
CA MET A 40 -5.26 -11.79 7.12
C MET A 40 -6.11 -10.56 6.77
N LEU A 41 -7.00 -10.68 5.78
CA LEU A 41 -7.88 -9.57 5.38
C LEU A 41 -8.82 -9.16 6.52
N ARG A 42 -9.35 -10.13 7.27
CA ARG A 42 -10.20 -9.85 8.44
C ARG A 42 -9.44 -9.10 9.52
N GLN A 43 -8.19 -9.47 9.80
CA GLN A 43 -7.37 -8.74 10.78
C GLN A 43 -7.09 -7.30 10.35
N ILE A 44 -6.74 -7.06 9.08
CA ILE A 44 -6.59 -5.70 8.55
C ILE A 44 -7.92 -4.93 8.68
N SER A 45 -9.05 -5.56 8.33
CA SER A 45 -10.38 -4.96 8.45
C SER A 45 -10.74 -4.58 9.89
N ILE A 46 -10.36 -5.41 10.87
CA ILE A 46 -10.50 -5.12 12.30
C ILE A 46 -9.64 -3.92 12.68
N PHE A 47 -8.39 -3.86 12.21
CA PHE A 47 -7.51 -2.73 12.49
C PHE A 47 -8.02 -1.41 11.90
N ILE A 48 -8.62 -1.45 10.72
CA ILE A 48 -9.30 -0.28 10.13
C ILE A 48 -10.52 0.10 10.98
N THR A 49 -11.40 -0.86 11.28
CA THR A 49 -12.64 -0.61 12.04
C THR A 49 -12.36 -0.09 13.46
N SER A 50 -11.30 -0.57 14.10
CA SER A 50 -10.86 -0.12 15.44
C SER A 50 -10.05 1.18 15.41
N GLY A 51 -9.74 1.72 14.23
CA GLY A 51 -8.96 2.94 14.07
C GLY A 51 -7.47 2.79 14.37
N ARG A 52 -6.95 1.56 14.47
CA ARG A 52 -5.50 1.28 14.56
C ARG A 52 -4.78 1.52 13.23
N ILE A 53 -5.51 1.35 12.13
CA ILE A 53 -5.10 1.74 10.79
C ILE A 53 -6.11 2.76 10.28
N GLN A 54 -5.63 3.90 9.80
CA GLN A 54 -6.45 4.78 8.97
C GLN A 54 -6.27 4.37 7.51
N ALA A 55 -7.37 4.19 6.80
CA ALA A 55 -7.37 3.77 5.41
C ALA A 55 -8.08 4.80 4.54
N ARG A 56 -7.50 5.11 3.37
CA ARG A 56 -8.06 6.05 2.40
C ARG A 56 -7.82 5.56 0.98
N GLU A 57 -8.86 5.60 0.17
CA GLU A 57 -8.76 5.45 -1.27
C GLU A 57 -8.58 6.84 -1.90
N ILE A 58 -7.61 6.96 -2.79
CA ILE A 58 -7.32 8.18 -3.54
C ILE A 58 -7.56 7.85 -5.01
N THR A 59 -8.57 8.45 -5.62
CA THR A 59 -8.96 8.17 -7.01
C THR A 59 -8.86 9.42 -7.86
N THR A 60 -8.48 9.27 -9.12
CA THR A 60 -8.42 10.37 -10.08
C THR A 60 -9.26 10.07 -11.32
N ALA A 61 -9.82 11.13 -11.91
CA ALA A 61 -10.56 11.01 -13.18
C ALA A 61 -9.63 10.77 -14.38
N LYS A 62 -8.38 11.24 -14.29
CA LYS A 62 -7.34 11.06 -15.31
C LYS A 62 -6.22 10.16 -14.79
N ALA A 63 -5.74 9.27 -15.66
CA ALA A 63 -4.56 8.47 -15.40
C ALA A 63 -3.37 9.35 -15.00
N ASN A 64 -2.61 8.89 -14.01
CA ASN A 64 -1.34 9.45 -13.53
C ASN A 64 -1.40 10.85 -12.92
N SER A 65 -2.58 11.48 -12.87
CA SER A 65 -2.76 12.82 -12.29
C SER A 65 -2.53 12.92 -10.78
N LEU A 66 -2.34 11.79 -10.07
CA LEU A 66 -1.84 11.80 -8.69
C LEU A 66 -0.41 12.35 -8.59
N TRP A 67 0.38 12.22 -9.65
CA TRP A 67 1.83 12.43 -9.61
C TRP A 67 2.28 13.63 -10.44
N THR A 68 1.37 14.22 -11.23
CA THR A 68 1.73 15.21 -12.26
C THR A 68 0.86 16.47 -12.23
N ASP A 69 1.54 17.62 -12.17
CA ASP A 69 1.10 18.89 -12.79
C ASP A 69 1.47 18.95 -14.29
N PHE A 70 1.78 17.80 -14.91
CA PHE A 70 2.36 17.70 -16.25
C PHE A 70 1.42 16.92 -17.17
N ASP A 71 1.05 17.57 -18.27
CA ASP A 71 0.38 17.00 -19.43
C ASP A 71 1.36 16.07 -20.17
N GLU A 72 1.44 14.82 -19.75
CA GLU A 72 1.96 13.75 -20.61
C GLU A 72 0.81 12.76 -20.82
N GLU A 73 0.12 12.92 -21.96
CA GLU A 73 -0.78 11.90 -22.49
C GLU A 73 0.06 10.71 -22.97
N GLU A 74 0.09 9.64 -22.20
CA GLU A 74 0.50 8.33 -22.72
C GLU A 74 -0.60 7.31 -22.50
N LYS A 75 -1.11 6.79 -23.61
CA LYS A 75 -2.04 5.68 -23.68
C LYS A 75 -1.27 4.37 -23.56
N HIS A 76 -1.07 3.87 -22.35
CA HIS A 76 -0.71 2.48 -22.15
C HIS A 76 -1.78 1.78 -21.31
N ALA A 77 -2.74 1.19 -22.03
CA ALA A 77 -3.83 0.39 -21.46
C ALA A 77 -3.39 -1.02 -21.01
N GLU A 78 -2.10 -1.29 -20.87
CA GLU A 78 -1.60 -2.59 -20.43
C GLU A 78 -1.33 -2.60 -18.93
N ARG A 79 -2.33 -3.09 -18.22
CA ARG A 79 -2.24 -3.51 -16.82
C ARG A 79 -1.15 -4.59 -16.67
N HIS A 80 -0.18 -4.31 -15.79
CA HIS A 80 0.79 -5.28 -15.24
C HIS A 80 1.95 -5.73 -16.16
N GLY A 81 2.61 -4.79 -16.82
CA GLY A 81 3.94 -4.97 -17.42
C GLY A 81 5.08 -4.43 -16.55
N GLY A 82 6.31 -4.94 -16.75
CA GLY A 82 7.50 -4.39 -16.08
C GLY A 82 7.76 -2.93 -16.47
N GLU A 83 7.48 -2.55 -17.71
CA GLU A 83 7.57 -1.17 -18.19
C GLU A 83 6.58 -0.24 -17.48
N TRP A 84 5.31 -0.63 -17.36
CA TRP A 84 4.31 0.13 -16.61
C TRP A 84 4.74 0.36 -15.16
N HIS A 85 5.23 -0.70 -14.48
CA HIS A 85 5.71 -0.62 -13.11
C HIS A 85 6.88 0.38 -12.99
N MET A 86 7.87 0.29 -13.86
CA MET A 86 9.01 1.21 -13.89
C MET A 86 8.59 2.67 -14.16
N THR A 87 7.65 2.89 -15.08
CA THR A 87 7.13 4.22 -15.41
C THR A 87 6.40 4.84 -14.22
N VAL A 88 5.51 4.09 -13.56
CA VAL A 88 4.79 4.58 -12.37
C VAL A 88 5.75 4.83 -11.21
N MET A 89 6.70 3.93 -10.94
CA MET A 89 7.75 4.16 -9.95
C MET A 89 8.53 5.45 -10.22
N GLY A 90 8.92 5.69 -11.48
CA GLY A 90 9.63 6.90 -11.88
C GLY A 90 8.80 8.18 -11.64
N ARG A 91 7.48 8.13 -11.89
CA ARG A 91 6.56 9.24 -11.63
C ARG A 91 6.42 9.53 -10.14
N VAL A 92 6.16 8.49 -9.33
CA VAL A 92 6.05 8.62 -7.87
C VAL A 92 7.35 9.16 -7.27
N LYS A 93 8.49 8.61 -7.69
CA LYS A 93 9.81 9.05 -7.24
C LYS A 93 10.03 10.54 -7.52
N ARG A 94 9.83 10.99 -8.77
CA ARG A 94 9.99 12.40 -9.15
C ARG A 94 9.04 13.33 -8.37
N HIS A 95 7.80 12.89 -8.12
CA HIS A 95 6.83 13.65 -7.33
C HIS A 95 7.39 13.97 -5.93
N PHE A 96 7.87 12.96 -5.22
CA PHE A 96 8.40 13.13 -3.87
C PHE A 96 9.76 13.83 -3.83
N GLU A 97 10.68 13.53 -4.75
CA GLU A 97 11.99 14.21 -4.83
C GLU A 97 11.82 15.73 -5.02
N ARG A 98 10.87 16.16 -5.86
CA ARG A 98 10.54 17.59 -6.04
C ARG A 98 9.94 18.23 -4.79
N GLY A 99 9.24 17.45 -3.97
CA GLY A 99 8.77 17.88 -2.64
C GLY A 99 9.87 17.96 -1.58
N GLY A 100 11.13 17.72 -1.95
CA GLY A 100 12.28 17.70 -1.05
C GLY A 100 12.33 16.48 -0.13
N PHE A 101 11.76 15.35 -0.58
CA PHE A 101 11.91 14.07 0.10
C PHE A 101 13.08 13.29 -0.48
N GLU A 102 13.75 12.51 0.36
CA GLU A 102 14.69 11.47 -0.08
C GLU A 102 13.89 10.24 -0.51
N VAL A 103 14.19 9.70 -1.70
CA VAL A 103 13.52 8.51 -2.24
C VAL A 103 14.53 7.40 -2.51
N ILE A 104 14.40 6.30 -1.78
CA ILE A 104 15.25 5.10 -1.88
C ILE A 104 14.49 4.03 -2.65
N ASN A 105 15.15 3.41 -3.64
CA ASN A 105 14.60 2.25 -4.33
C ASN A 105 14.79 1.00 -3.47
N GLU A 106 13.76 0.17 -3.40
CA GLU A 106 13.78 -1.11 -2.69
C GLU A 106 14.28 -1.05 -1.22
N PRO A 107 13.74 -0.15 -0.37
CA PRO A 107 14.13 -0.12 1.04
C PRO A 107 13.69 -1.42 1.74
N TYR A 108 14.39 -1.77 2.82
CA TYR A 108 13.95 -2.86 3.70
C TYR A 108 12.70 -2.46 4.48
N LEU A 109 11.77 -3.41 4.58
CA LEU A 109 10.65 -3.40 5.52
C LEU A 109 10.96 -4.37 6.67
N ASN A 110 10.12 -4.40 7.71
CA ASN A 110 10.20 -5.47 8.71
C ASN A 110 10.00 -6.86 8.07
N PHE A 111 9.23 -6.92 6.99
CA PHE A 111 9.05 -8.12 6.19
C PHE A 111 9.19 -7.79 4.70
N GLY A 112 10.29 -8.26 4.09
CA GLY A 112 10.57 -8.05 2.67
C GLY A 112 11.11 -6.65 2.34
N ARG A 113 10.83 -6.18 1.14
CA ARG A 113 11.22 -4.86 0.63
C ARG A 113 10.00 -4.16 0.00
N ALA A 114 10.00 -2.83 0.06
CA ALA A 114 9.06 -2.00 -0.69
C ALA A 114 9.58 -1.77 -2.12
N ASP A 115 8.81 -1.14 -2.99
CA ASP A 115 9.35 -0.67 -4.28
C ASP A 115 10.10 0.66 -4.08
N LEU A 116 9.51 1.57 -3.29
CA LEU A 116 10.13 2.84 -2.90
C LEU A 116 9.96 3.10 -1.40
N GLY A 117 10.96 3.74 -0.81
CA GLY A 117 10.90 4.37 0.51
C GLY A 117 11.04 5.87 0.35
N VAL A 118 10.18 6.62 1.02
CA VAL A 118 10.12 8.08 0.95
C VAL A 118 10.31 8.64 2.34
N TYR A 119 11.32 9.48 2.51
CA TYR A 119 11.79 9.96 3.81
C TYR A 119 11.96 11.47 3.82
N LYS A 120 11.63 12.09 4.94
CA LYS A 120 11.90 13.50 5.22
C LYS A 120 11.92 13.74 6.72
N PRO A 121 12.85 14.56 7.26
CA PRO A 121 12.89 14.86 8.69
C PRO A 121 11.55 15.36 9.21
N ASN A 122 11.09 14.80 10.34
CA ASN A 122 9.81 15.11 10.98
C ASN A 122 8.54 14.70 10.19
N TYR A 123 8.69 13.90 9.14
CA TYR A 123 7.57 13.24 8.46
C TYR A 123 7.57 11.74 8.78
N PRO A 124 6.40 11.09 8.89
CA PRO A 124 6.32 9.64 8.93
C PRO A 124 6.98 9.01 7.70
N ASN A 125 7.63 7.86 7.89
CA ASN A 125 8.19 7.11 6.78
C ASN A 125 7.06 6.59 5.88
N LEU A 126 7.21 6.80 4.57
CA LEU A 126 6.27 6.31 3.57
C LEU A 126 6.91 5.20 2.75
N TYR A 127 6.19 4.09 2.60
CA TYR A 127 6.59 2.94 1.79
C TYR A 127 5.59 2.75 0.65
N VAL A 128 6.09 2.73 -0.58
CA VAL A 128 5.27 2.64 -1.79
C VAL A 128 5.42 1.25 -2.42
N GLU A 129 4.29 0.71 -2.86
CA GLU A 129 4.16 -0.53 -3.61
C GLU A 129 3.37 -0.25 -4.89
N VAL A 130 3.90 -0.59 -6.05
CA VAL A 130 3.33 -0.31 -7.37
C VAL A 130 2.88 -1.60 -8.04
N GLY A 131 1.61 -1.65 -8.44
CA GLY A 131 1.01 -2.80 -9.11
C GLY A 131 0.44 -3.79 -8.11
N THR A 132 1.01 -4.99 -8.02
CA THR A 132 0.51 -6.08 -7.17
C THR A 132 1.38 -6.24 -5.93
N THR A 133 0.81 -6.64 -4.78
CA THR A 133 1.60 -6.93 -3.57
C THR A 133 1.20 -8.25 -2.92
N SER A 134 2.07 -8.82 -2.07
CA SER A 134 1.72 -9.98 -1.23
C SER A 134 0.79 -9.56 -0.10
N LEU A 135 -0.31 -10.28 0.07
CA LEU A 135 -1.20 -10.09 1.22
C LEU A 135 -0.48 -10.38 2.54
N PHE A 136 0.34 -11.43 2.57
CA PHE A 136 1.11 -11.77 3.78
C PHE A 136 2.09 -10.67 4.16
N LYS A 137 2.86 -10.15 3.20
CA LYS A 137 3.78 -9.02 3.42
C LYS A 137 3.05 -7.80 3.95
N LEU A 138 1.95 -7.43 3.29
CA LEU A 138 1.13 -6.28 3.69
C LEU A 138 0.63 -6.44 5.12
N TRP A 139 0.01 -7.58 5.44
CA TRP A 139 -0.51 -7.86 6.78
C TRP A 139 0.58 -7.78 7.86
N ARG A 140 1.75 -8.38 7.63
CA ARG A 140 2.88 -8.39 8.58
C ARG A 140 3.45 -6.99 8.80
N ASN A 141 3.64 -6.21 7.75
CA ASN A 141 4.21 -4.86 7.87
C ASN A 141 3.22 -3.90 8.55
N LEU A 142 1.94 -3.93 8.18
CA LEU A 142 0.90 -3.14 8.85
C LEU A 142 0.80 -3.45 10.36
N SER A 143 1.08 -4.70 10.75
CA SER A 143 1.02 -5.14 12.14
C SER A 143 2.27 -4.82 12.95
N SER A 144 3.43 -4.61 12.31
CA SER A 144 4.74 -4.52 12.98
C SER A 144 5.45 -3.18 12.82
N MET A 145 4.98 -2.30 11.94
CA MET A 145 5.58 -1.00 11.68
C MET A 145 4.62 0.12 12.13
N PRO A 146 4.55 0.46 13.43
CA PRO A 146 3.73 1.56 13.92
C PRO A 146 4.26 2.91 13.43
N GLY A 147 3.36 3.88 13.22
CA GLY A 147 3.73 5.23 12.79
C GLY A 147 4.23 5.33 11.33
N ALA A 148 3.93 4.32 10.51
CA ALA A 148 4.34 4.25 9.12
C ALA A 148 3.15 4.48 8.18
N ILE A 149 3.45 4.96 6.97
CA ILE A 149 2.49 5.10 5.89
C ILE A 149 2.84 4.07 4.81
N PHE A 150 1.83 3.35 4.35
CA PHE A 150 1.92 2.47 3.20
C PHE A 150 1.03 3.01 2.09
N LEU A 151 1.59 3.18 0.89
CA LEU A 151 0.87 3.65 -0.29
C LEU A 151 0.93 2.58 -1.37
N PHE A 152 -0.21 1.95 -1.63
CA PHE A 152 -0.35 0.98 -2.70
C PHE A 152 -0.90 1.66 -3.94
N VAL A 153 -0.20 1.55 -5.07
CA VAL A 153 -0.57 2.14 -6.36
C VAL A 153 -0.95 1.01 -7.30
N PRO A 154 -2.17 0.47 -7.22
CA PRO A 154 -2.60 -0.67 -8.04
C PRO A 154 -2.73 -0.31 -9.51
N THR A 155 -3.03 0.96 -9.80
CA THR A 155 -3.33 1.46 -11.13
C THR A 155 -2.85 2.90 -11.28
N GLU A 156 -2.83 3.40 -12.51
CA GLU A 156 -2.60 4.81 -12.79
C GLU A 156 -3.75 5.73 -12.37
N PHE A 157 -4.92 5.18 -12.02
CA PHE A 157 -6.12 5.96 -11.67
C PHE A 157 -6.31 6.14 -10.16
N GLY A 158 -5.45 5.56 -9.34
CA GLY A 158 -5.65 5.65 -7.91
C GLY A 158 -4.58 4.95 -7.08
N ALA A 159 -4.59 5.31 -5.80
CA ALA A 159 -3.75 4.74 -4.77
C ALA A 159 -4.57 4.47 -3.51
N ILE A 160 -4.08 3.58 -2.66
CA ILE A 160 -4.65 3.26 -1.37
C ILE A 160 -3.60 3.57 -0.32
N GLU A 161 -3.95 4.45 0.60
CA GLU A 161 -3.11 4.85 1.70
C GLU A 161 -3.57 4.14 2.98
N LEU A 162 -2.63 3.51 3.67
CA LEU A 162 -2.83 2.85 4.95
C LEU A 162 -1.81 3.44 5.95
N ILE A 163 -2.32 4.08 6.99
CA ILE A 163 -1.51 4.75 8.01
C ILE A 163 -1.64 3.95 9.31
N THR A 164 -0.53 3.42 9.81
CA THR A 164 -0.49 2.74 11.10
C THR A 164 -0.31 3.76 12.21
N LYS A 165 -1.13 3.69 13.27
CA LYS A 165 -0.96 4.58 14.42
C LYS A 165 0.21 4.13 15.30
N ASN A 166 0.84 5.09 15.97
CA ASN A 166 1.81 4.79 17.02
C ASN A 166 1.10 4.03 18.15
N THR A 167 1.71 2.95 18.63
CA THR A 167 1.21 2.17 19.77
C THR A 167 1.27 2.94 21.09
N ASP A 168 2.03 4.04 21.12
CA ASP A 168 2.22 4.89 22.30
C ASP A 168 1.20 6.04 22.40
N ASP A 169 0.29 6.15 21.43
CA ASP A 169 -0.81 7.12 21.46
C ASP A 169 -1.92 6.62 22.40
N LYS A 170 -1.57 6.41 23.67
CA LYS A 170 -2.53 6.32 24.77
C LYS A 170 -3.07 7.72 25.04
N SER A 171 -4.00 8.17 24.20
CA SER A 171 -4.96 9.18 24.64
C SER A 171 -5.87 8.49 25.67
N ILE A 172 -5.67 8.88 26.92
CA ILE A 172 -6.59 8.67 28.05
C ILE A 172 -7.86 9.48 27.78
#